data_AF-A0A316TCM6-F1
#
_entry.id   AF-A0A316TCM6-F1
#
_cell.length_a   1.000
_cell.length_b   1.000
_cell.length_c   1.000
_cell.angle_alpha   90.00
_cell.angle_beta   90.00
_cell.angle_gamma   90.00
#
_symmetry.space_group_name_H-M   'P 1'
#
loop_
_entity.id
_entity.type
_entity.pdbx_description
1 polymer ?
#
loop_
_entity_poly.entity_id
_entity_poly.type
_entity_poly.pdbx_seq_one_letter_code
_entity_poly.pdbx_strand_id
1 'polypeptide(L)' 'MSKDEVSTGSTTNGSTTTRSTTNGSSDWEKRKRRAEVFGDALPEVTRDERDPGEKADDGESAGERWLKAQVPPHHGG' A
#
# COMPACT_ATOMS: atom_id res chain seq x y z
N MET A 1 44.81 5.48 -32.08
CA MET A 1 44.09 6.73 -31.74
C MET A 1 43.26 6.46 -30.51
N SER A 2 43.74 6.90 -29.34
CA SER A 2 42.98 6.96 -28.09
C SER A 2 41.76 7.85 -28.24
N LYS A 3 40.66 7.48 -27.57
CA LYS A 3 39.77 8.40 -26.86
C LYS A 3 39.15 7.68 -25.66
N ASP A 4 39.83 7.83 -24.53
CA ASP A 4 39.30 8.29 -23.24
C ASP A 4 37.88 7.81 -22.83
N GLU A 5 37.87 6.93 -21.83
CA GLU A 5 37.20 7.11 -20.52
C GLU A 5 35.96 8.04 -20.48
N VAL A 6 34.80 7.45 -20.16
CA VAL A 6 33.85 8.13 -19.26
C VAL A 6 33.25 7.10 -18.29
N SER A 7 33.97 6.91 -17.19
CA SER A 7 33.46 6.28 -15.98
C SER A 7 32.43 7.22 -15.35
N THR A 8 31.14 6.96 -15.59
CA THR A 8 30.07 7.57 -14.80
C THR A 8 29.93 6.80 -13.49
N GLY A 9 30.87 7.03 -12.58
CA GLY A 9 30.72 6.64 -11.18
C GLY A 9 29.62 7.49 -10.54
N SER A 10 28.39 6.98 -10.50
CA SER A 10 27.35 7.55 -9.64
C SER A 10 27.59 7.04 -8.22
N THR A 11 28.49 7.70 -7.51
CA THR A 11 28.60 7.58 -6.05
C THR A 11 27.48 8.40 -5.44
N THR A 12 26.53 7.75 -4.78
CA THR A 12 25.73 8.41 -3.74
C THR A 12 25.81 7.61 -2.45
N ASN A 13 26.19 8.33 -1.42
CA ASN A 13 26.61 7.89 -0.10
C ASN A 13 25.42 7.58 0.81
N GLY A 14 25.57 6.59 1.72
CA GLY A 14 24.88 6.64 3.02
C GLY A 14 24.22 5.35 3.52
N SER A 15 25.01 4.53 4.23
CA SER A 15 24.68 3.61 5.32
C SER A 15 23.27 3.01 5.48
N THR A 16 23.16 1.76 5.06
CA THR A 16 22.89 0.57 5.90
C THR A 16 21.94 0.75 7.11
N THR A 17 20.67 0.41 6.91
CA THR A 17 19.95 -0.62 7.69
C THR A 17 18.78 -1.11 6.86
N THR A 18 19.05 -1.92 5.83
CA THR A 18 17.98 -2.69 5.17
C THR A 18 18.01 -4.09 5.76
N ARG A 19 17.06 -4.37 6.65
CA ARG A 19 16.72 -5.73 7.07
C ARG A 19 16.50 -6.56 5.81
N SER A 20 17.46 -7.41 5.47
CA SER A 20 17.36 -8.39 4.39
C SER A 20 16.07 -9.17 4.54
N THR A 21 15.08 -8.81 3.73
CA THR A 21 13.87 -9.59 3.45
C THR A 21 13.53 -9.48 1.97
N THR A 22 14.53 -9.28 1.10
CA THR A 22 14.35 -9.60 -0.32
C THR A 22 14.43 -11.11 -0.46
N ASN A 23 13.31 -11.79 -0.19
CA ASN A 23 12.98 -12.95 -0.99
C ASN A 23 13.16 -12.55 -2.45
N GLY A 24 13.93 -13.34 -3.20
CA GLY A 24 14.46 -13.06 -4.54
C GLY A 24 13.42 -12.95 -5.64
N SER A 25 12.37 -12.16 -5.42
CA SER A 25 11.36 -11.87 -6.42
C SER A 25 11.76 -10.67 -7.24
N SER A 26 11.69 -10.85 -8.55
CA SER A 26 11.82 -9.77 -9.53
C SER A 26 10.72 -8.71 -9.34
N ASP A 27 10.91 -7.53 -9.93
CA ASP A 27 9.89 -6.48 -9.87
C ASP A 27 8.61 -6.87 -10.61
N TRP A 28 8.71 -7.73 -11.63
CA TRP A 28 7.54 -8.28 -12.32
C TRP A 28 6.71 -9.21 -11.41
N GLU A 29 7.36 -10.03 -10.58
CA GLU A 29 6.69 -10.92 -9.63
C GLU A 29 5.99 -10.11 -8.54
N LYS A 30 6.65 -9.08 -8.02
CA LYS A 30 6.05 -8.17 -7.03
C LYS A 30 4.81 -7.50 -7.59
N ARG A 31 4.85 -7.05 -8.84
CA ARG A 31 3.69 -6.44 -9.52
C ARG A 31 2.57 -7.45 -9.72
N LYS A 32 2.89 -8.67 -10.20
CA LYS A 32 1.91 -9.75 -10.37
C LYS A 32 1.19 -10.09 -9.07
N ARG A 33 1.93 -10.25 -7.96
CA ARG A 33 1.37 -10.56 -6.64
C ARG A 33 0.41 -9.47 -6.14
N ARG A 34 0.71 -8.19 -6.40
CA ARG A 34 -0.20 -7.09 -6.04
C ARG A 34 -1.46 -7.10 -6.90
N ALA A 35 -1.31 -7.33 -8.21
CA ALA A 35 -2.45 -7.37 -9.13
C ALA A 35 -3.41 -8.55 -8.83
N GLU A 36 -2.91 -9.66 -8.29
CA GLU A 36 -3.76 -10.78 -7.86
C GLU A 36 -4.72 -10.42 -6.72
N VAL A 37 -4.30 -9.53 -5.80
CA VAL A 37 -5.12 -9.09 -4.66
C VAL A 37 -5.99 -7.89 -5.01
N PHE A 38 -5.42 -6.93 -5.73
CA PHE A 38 -6.03 -5.60 -5.93
C PHE A 38 -6.57 -5.36 -7.35
N GLY A 39 -6.26 -6.24 -8.30
CA GLY A 39 -6.44 -5.98 -9.74
C GLY A 39 -5.31 -5.12 -10.32
N ASP A 40 -5.28 -5.03 -11.65
CA ASP A 40 -4.34 -4.20 -12.41
C ASP A 40 -4.97 -2.86 -12.86
N ALA A 41 -6.30 -2.80 -12.93
CA ALA A 41 -7.05 -1.62 -13.33
C ALA A 41 -7.55 -0.83 -12.11
N LEU A 42 -7.48 0.51 -12.21
CA LEU A 42 -8.15 1.39 -11.25
C LEU A 42 -9.67 1.42 -11.54
N PRO A 43 -10.51 1.58 -10.51
CA PRO A 43 -11.94 1.83 -10.71
C PRO A 43 -12.19 3.09 -11.55
N GLU A 44 -13.27 3.11 -12.33
CA GLU A 44 -13.68 4.28 -13.14
C GLU A 44 -14.07 5.48 -12.28
N VAL A 45 -14.62 5.21 -11.10
CA VAL A 45 -15.07 6.21 -10.12
C VAL A 45 -14.25 6.12 -8.85
N THR A 46 -14.00 7.26 -8.21
CA THR A 46 -13.34 7.30 -6.91
C THR A 46 -14.25 6.77 -5.81
N ARG A 47 -13.71 6.63 -4.59
CA ARG A 47 -14.50 6.15 -3.45
C ARG A 47 -15.62 7.12 -3.06
N ASP A 48 -15.37 8.43 -3.16
CA ASP A 48 -16.30 9.49 -2.78
C ASP A 48 -17.47 9.65 -3.76
N GLU A 49 -17.29 9.25 -5.02
CA GLU A 49 -18.34 9.23 -6.05
C GLU A 49 -19.24 8.00 -5.97
N ARG A 50 -18.84 6.97 -5.21
CA ARG A 50 -19.60 5.71 -5.09
C ARG A 50 -20.71 5.83 -4.07
N ASP A 51 -21.90 5.32 -4.39
CA ASP A 51 -22.99 5.23 -3.43
C ASP A 51 -22.57 4.35 -2.23
N PRO A 52 -22.55 4.88 -0.99
CA PRO A 52 -22.23 4.10 0.20
C PRO A 52 -23.22 2.96 0.48
N GLY A 53 -24.41 2.98 -0.16
CA GLY A 53 -25.48 2.01 0.06
C GLY A 53 -25.28 0.62 -0.54
N GLU A 54 -24.38 0.44 -1.52
CA GLU A 54 -24.28 -0.84 -2.27
C GLU A 54 -23.66 -2.01 -1.48
N LYS A 55 -23.22 -1.82 -0.23
CA LYS A 55 -22.57 -2.87 0.58
C LYS A 55 -23.18 -3.11 1.97
N ALA A 56 -24.30 -2.49 2.28
CA ALA A 56 -24.92 -2.61 3.60
C ALA A 56 -26.13 -3.57 3.54
N ASP A 57 -25.88 -4.87 3.38
CA ASP A 57 -26.88 -5.88 3.74
C ASP A 57 -27.10 -5.83 5.27
N ASP A 58 -28.26 -5.30 5.66
CA ASP A 58 -28.97 -5.42 6.93
C ASP A 58 -28.13 -5.63 8.20
N GLY A 59 -27.47 -4.58 8.67
CA GLY A 59 -26.87 -4.56 10.00
C GLY A 59 -26.04 -3.30 10.29
N GLU A 60 -25.82 -3.04 11.58
CA GLU A 60 -24.84 -2.05 12.04
C GLU A 60 -23.51 -2.23 11.31
N SER A 61 -23.00 -1.14 10.72
CA SER A 61 -21.81 -1.20 9.88
C SER A 61 -20.59 -1.65 10.68
N ALA A 62 -19.63 -2.31 10.03
CA ALA A 62 -18.38 -2.71 10.68
C ALA A 62 -17.63 -1.52 11.29
N GLY A 63 -17.77 -0.33 10.70
CA GLY A 63 -17.20 0.92 11.21
C GLY A 63 -17.86 1.38 12.51
N GLU A 64 -19.19 1.36 12.58
CA GLU A 64 -19.94 1.70 13.80
C GLU A 64 -19.63 0.74 14.96
N ARG A 65 -19.55 -0.56 14.68
CA ARG A 65 -19.14 -1.57 15.67
C ARG A 65 -17.76 -1.29 16.23
N TRP A 66 -16.80 -0.98 15.36
CA TRP A 66 -15.44 -0.64 15.79
C TRP A 66 -15.42 0.64 16.62
N LEU A 67 -16.13 1.69 16.19
CA LEU A 67 -16.19 2.96 16.92
C LEU A 67 -16.74 2.77 18.34
N LYS A 68 -17.80 1.98 18.51
CA LYS A 68 -18.38 1.65 19.82
C LYS A 68 -17.44 0.83 20.69
N ALA A 69 -16.63 -0.04 20.10
CA ALA A 69 -15.60 -0.81 20.83
C ALA A 69 -14.39 0.04 21.25
N GLN A 70 -14.23 1.26 20.73
CA GLN A 70 -13.13 2.16 21.04
C GLN A 70 -13.51 3.25 22.04
N VAL A 71 -14.61 3.10 22.79
CA VAL A 71 -15.00 4.08 23.81
C VAL A 71 -14.00 4.05 24.98
N PRO A 72 -13.28 5.17 25.26
CA PRO A 72 -12.36 5.24 26.39
C PRO A 72 -13.08 5.08 27.74
N PRO A 73 -12.43 4.48 28.76
CA PRO A 73 -13.08 4.07 30.01
C PRO A 73 -13.58 5.23 30.90
N HIS A 74 -13.25 6.48 30.56
CA HIS A 74 -13.65 7.67 31.32
C HIS A 74 -14.84 8.43 30.69
N HIS A 75 -15.53 7.82 29.72
CA HIS A 75 -16.76 8.38 29.12
C HIS A 75 -18.06 8.00 29.87
N GLY A 76 -17.94 7.58 31.12
CA GLY A 76 -19.03 7.62 32.11
C GLY A 76 -18.46 8.32 33.33
N GLY A 77 -19.15 9.34 33.84
CA GLY A 77 -18.75 10.04 35.07
C GLY A 77 -18.63 9.12 36.27
#